data_AF-A0A656HKG9-F1
#
_entry.id   AF-A0A656HKG9-F1
#
_cell.length_a   1.000
_cell.length_b   1.000
_cell.length_c   1.000
_cell.angle_alpha   90.00
_cell.angle_beta   90.00
_cell.angle_gamma   90.00
#
_symmetry.space_group_name_H-M   'P 1'
#
loop_
_entity.id
_entity.type
_entity.pdbx_description
1 polymer ?
#
loop_
_entity_poly.entity_id
_entity_poly.type
_entity_poly.pdbx_seq_one_letter_code
_entity_poly.pdbx_strand_id
1 'polypeptide(L)'
;MSIMQVSSELLQLLSQAAYIACFRGDTKRSQVIMEGVSVMGKEQIPIKIGLVIVNFYAGQYRQAVDILRRQVLQEDPEHMTAKCFLGMSLKQLGEVAEAKEFLEEVMHKGSKDERELAAAYLN
;
A
#
# COMPACT_ATOMS: atom_id res chain seq x y z
N MET A 1 -3.50 4.26 -31.33
CA MET A 1 -3.00 3.14 -30.51
C MET A 1 -4.11 2.77 -29.56
N SER A 2 -4.84 1.68 -29.84
CA SER A 2 -5.97 1.26 -29.01
C SER A 2 -5.43 0.92 -27.62
N ILE A 3 -5.92 1.61 -26.60
CA ILE A 3 -5.60 1.32 -25.21
C ILE A 3 -6.05 -0.12 -24.96
N MET A 4 -5.12 -1.01 -24.64
CA MET A 4 -5.43 -2.39 -24.27
C MET A 4 -6.39 -2.32 -23.08
N GLN A 5 -7.67 -2.67 -23.28
CA GLN A 5 -8.61 -2.76 -22.16
C GLN A 5 -8.28 -4.02 -21.38
N VAL A 6 -7.73 -3.84 -20.18
CA VAL A 6 -7.39 -4.92 -19.26
C VAL A 6 -8.49 -4.99 -18.19
N SER A 7 -9.00 -6.19 -17.91
CA SER A 7 -10.02 -6.36 -16.88
C SER A 7 -9.45 -6.09 -15.48
N SER A 8 -10.30 -5.60 -14.57
CA SER A 8 -9.96 -5.42 -13.15
C SER A 8 -9.50 -6.73 -12.49
N GLU A 9 -10.14 -7.84 -12.85
CA GLU A 9 -9.79 -9.19 -12.39
C GLU A 9 -8.36 -9.58 -12.75
N LEU A 10 -7.92 -9.27 -13.99
CA LEU A 10 -6.55 -9.56 -14.42
C LEU A 10 -5.54 -8.67 -13.67
N LEU A 11 -5.85 -7.39 -13.45
CA LEU A 11 -4.99 -6.50 -12.66
C LEU A 11 -4.89 -6.94 -11.19
N GLN A 12 -5.99 -7.45 -10.63
CA GLN A 12 -6.01 -8.01 -9.28
C GLN A 12 -5.17 -9.28 -9.17
N LEU A 13 -5.27 -10.20 -10.14
CA LEU A 13 -4.47 -11.42 -10.18
C LEU A 13 -2.97 -11.12 -10.30
N LEU A 14 -2.59 -10.16 -11.15
CA LEU A 14 -1.20 -9.72 -11.27
C LEU A 14 -0.70 -9.07 -9.97
N SER A 15 -1.55 -8.31 -9.27
CA SER A 15 -1.21 -7.74 -7.96
C SER A 15 -0.96 -8.83 -6.91
N GLN A 16 -1.79 -9.88 -6.89
CA GLN A 16 -1.58 -11.03 -6.00
C GLN A 16 -0.26 -11.75 -6.30
N ALA A 17 0.08 -11.94 -7.58
CA ALA A 17 1.35 -12.53 -7.99
C ALA A 17 2.55 -11.67 -7.52
N ALA A 18 2.42 -10.35 -7.58
CA ALA A 18 3.44 -9.45 -7.06
C ALA A 18 3.61 -9.57 -5.54
N TYR A 19 2.52 -9.71 -4.78
CA TYR A 19 2.60 -9.94 -3.33
C TYR A 19 3.28 -11.26 -2.98
N ILE A 20 2.99 -12.33 -3.72
CA ILE A 20 3.65 -13.63 -3.52
C ILE A 20 5.16 -13.52 -3.75
N ALA A 21 5.58 -12.80 -4.80
CA ALA A 21 7.00 -12.54 -5.03
C ALA A 21 7.62 -11.74 -3.88
N CYS A 22 6.89 -10.74 -3.37
CA CYS A 22 7.31 -9.91 -2.25
C CYS A 22 7.53 -10.73 -0.96
N PHE A 23 6.56 -11.58 -0.58
CA PHE A 23 6.68 -12.44 0.60
C PHE A 23 7.80 -13.49 0.50
N ARG A 24 8.28 -13.79 -0.71
CA ARG A 24 9.46 -14.63 -0.94
C ARG A 24 10.79 -13.85 -0.94
N GLY A 25 10.76 -12.55 -0.69
CA GLY A 25 11.93 -11.67 -0.75
C GLY A 25 12.37 -11.32 -2.18
N ASP A 26 11.61 -11.70 -3.21
CA ASP A 26 11.90 -11.36 -4.60
C ASP A 26 11.27 -10.00 -4.96
N THR A 27 11.77 -8.97 -4.30
CA THR A 27 11.30 -7.59 -4.44
C THR A 27 11.44 -7.09 -5.88
N LYS A 28 12.48 -7.53 -6.60
CA LYS A 28 12.73 -7.09 -7.98
C LYS A 28 11.63 -7.56 -8.93
N ARG A 29 11.22 -8.84 -8.86
CA ARG A 29 10.10 -9.33 -9.67
C ARG A 29 8.78 -8.66 -9.28
N SER A 30 8.57 -8.45 -7.98
CA SER A 30 7.39 -7.76 -7.47
C SER A 30 7.25 -6.34 -8.07
N GLN A 31 8.34 -5.57 -8.08
CA GLN A 31 8.37 -4.23 -8.67
C GLN A 31 8.01 -4.23 -10.15
N VAL A 32 8.62 -5.11 -10.95
CA VAL A 32 8.36 -5.18 -12.40
C VAL A 32 6.88 -5.48 -12.70
N ILE A 33 6.27 -6.39 -11.94
CA ILE A 33 4.85 -6.73 -12.12
C ILE A 33 3.97 -5.52 -11.76
N MET A 34 4.23 -4.89 -10.61
CA MET A 34 3.42 -3.75 -10.15
C MET A 34 3.57 -2.49 -11.01
N GLU A 35 4.75 -2.26 -11.61
CA GLU A 35 4.94 -1.19 -12.59
C GLU A 35 3.97 -1.36 -13.78
N GLY A 36 3.89 -2.57 -14.35
CA GLY A 36 2.97 -2.89 -15.44
C GLY A 36 1.50 -2.74 -15.04
N VAL A 37 1.13 -3.20 -13.85
CA VAL A 37 -0.24 -3.04 -13.31
C VAL A 37 -0.58 -1.57 -13.12
N SER A 38 0.34 -0.76 -12.60
CA SER A 38 0.10 0.66 -12.31
C SER A 38 -0.15 1.49 -13.57
N VAL A 39 0.48 1.15 -14.70
CA VAL A 39 0.26 1.83 -15.99
C VAL A 39 -1.16 1.63 -16.48
N MET A 40 -1.73 0.44 -16.24
CA MET A 40 -3.06 0.06 -16.72
C MET A 40 -4.18 0.39 -15.75
N GLY A 41 -3.90 0.37 -14.44
CA GLY A 41 -4.89 0.49 -13.37
C GLY A 41 -4.69 1.71 -12.47
N LYS A 42 -3.94 2.71 -12.93
CA LYS A 42 -3.42 3.87 -12.17
C LYS A 42 -4.44 4.56 -11.25
N GLU A 43 -5.72 4.52 -11.60
CA GLU A 43 -6.75 5.27 -10.90
C GLU A 43 -7.39 4.49 -9.74
N GLN A 44 -7.27 3.15 -9.70
CA GLN A 44 -7.97 2.35 -8.70
C GLN A 44 -7.20 2.28 -7.38
N ILE A 45 -7.85 2.68 -6.28
CA ILE A 45 -7.30 2.61 -4.92
C ILE A 45 -6.70 1.23 -4.59
N PRO A 46 -7.36 0.08 -4.85
CA PRO A 46 -6.78 -1.24 -4.53
C PRO A 46 -5.43 -1.50 -5.19
N ILE A 47 -5.22 -1.00 -6.41
CA ILE A 47 -3.96 -1.15 -7.15
C ILE A 47 -2.89 -0.26 -6.54
N LYS A 48 -3.24 0.98 -6.16
CA LYS A 48 -2.33 1.90 -5.45
C LYS A 48 -1.91 1.31 -4.10
N ILE A 49 -2.83 0.71 -3.35
CA ILE A 49 -2.53 0.00 -2.10
C ILE A 49 -1.56 -1.15 -2.37
N GLY A 50 -1.74 -1.90 -3.45
CA GLY A 50 -0.79 -2.94 -3.82
C GLY A 50 0.62 -2.42 -4.07
N LEU A 51 0.73 -1.30 -4.77
CA LEU A 51 2.03 -0.68 -5.03
C LEU A 51 2.69 -0.20 -3.73
N VAL A 52 1.91 0.33 -2.80
CA VAL A 52 2.36 0.72 -1.46
C VAL A 52 2.93 -0.49 -0.71
N ILE A 53 2.22 -1.62 -0.72
CA ILE A 53 2.68 -2.85 -0.06
C ILE A 53 4.04 -3.27 -0.61
N VAL A 54 4.19 -3.29 -1.94
CA VAL A 54 5.46 -3.65 -2.58
C VAL A 54 6.58 -2.68 -2.21
N ASN A 55 6.33 -1.37 -2.24
CA ASN A 55 7.31 -0.36 -1.83
C ASN A 55 7.71 -0.51 -0.36
N PHE A 56 6.74 -0.78 0.53
CA PHE A 56 7.00 -0.96 1.96
C PHE A 56 7.95 -2.13 2.22
N TYR A 57 7.66 -3.30 1.66
CA TYR A 57 8.52 -4.48 1.81
C TYR A 57 9.85 -4.36 1.04
N ALA A 58 9.92 -3.49 0.04
CA ALA A 58 11.16 -3.11 -0.62
C ALA A 58 12.05 -2.16 0.20
N GLY A 59 11.60 -1.70 1.37
CA GLY A 59 12.28 -0.67 2.15
C GLY A 59 12.15 0.75 1.57
N GLN A 60 11.31 0.93 0.55
CA GLN A 60 11.08 2.20 -0.14
C GLN A 60 9.99 3.02 0.58
N TYR A 61 10.15 3.23 1.88
CA TYR A 61 9.11 3.83 2.74
C TYR A 61 8.70 5.24 2.31
N ARG A 62 9.63 6.07 1.83
CA ARG A 62 9.30 7.41 1.31
C ARG A 62 8.34 7.36 0.12
N GLN A 63 8.54 6.40 -0.79
CA GLN A 63 7.69 6.23 -1.96
C GLN A 63 6.29 5.73 -1.54
N ALA A 64 6.23 4.81 -0.57
CA ALA A 64 4.98 4.37 0.03
C ALA A 64 4.20 5.55 0.64
N VAL A 65 4.85 6.41 1.44
CA VAL A 65 4.24 7.63 2.02
C VAL A 65 3.70 8.56 0.94
N ASP A 66 4.47 8.83 -0.11
CA ASP A 66 4.05 9.73 -1.19
C ASP A 66 2.82 9.21 -1.94
N ILE A 67 2.75 7.91 -2.24
CA ILE A 67 1.58 7.31 -2.88
C ILE A 67 0.35 7.43 -1.96
N LEU A 68 0.51 7.09 -0.69
CA LEU A 68 -0.57 7.12 0.29
C LEU A 68 -1.15 8.53 0.46
N ARG A 69 -0.29 9.53 0.71
CA ARG A 69 -0.73 10.91 0.95
C ARG A 69 -1.32 11.57 -0.28
N ARG A 70 -0.72 11.36 -1.46
CA ARG A 70 -1.06 12.14 -2.67
C ARG A 70 -2.08 11.46 -3.57
N GLN A 71 -2.24 10.15 -3.48
CA GLN A 71 -3.04 9.40 -4.45
C GLN A 71 -4.15 8.56 -3.83
N VAL A 72 -4.01 8.13 -2.57
CA VAL A 72 -5.03 7.33 -1.89
C VAL A 72 -5.85 8.20 -0.95
N LEU A 73 -5.22 8.84 0.04
CA LEU A 73 -5.91 9.63 1.07
C LEU A 73 -6.48 10.96 0.56
N GLN A 74 -6.08 11.43 -0.62
CA GLN A 74 -6.77 12.56 -1.28
C GLN A 74 -8.14 12.14 -1.83
N GLU A 75 -8.26 10.89 -2.26
CA GLU A 75 -9.46 10.33 -2.89
C GLU A 75 -10.40 9.72 -1.84
N ASP A 76 -9.83 8.95 -0.90
CA ASP A 76 -10.54 8.37 0.24
C ASP A 76 -9.78 8.68 1.54
N PRO A 77 -10.08 9.83 2.18
CA PRO A 77 -9.43 10.25 3.41
C PRO A 77 -9.64 9.31 4.60
N GLU A 78 -10.67 8.46 4.58
CA GLU A 78 -11.01 7.53 5.67
C GLU A 78 -10.58 6.09 5.35
N HIS A 79 -9.73 5.89 4.35
CA HIS A 79 -9.24 4.56 4.00
C HIS A 79 -8.29 3.98 5.08
N MET A 80 -8.82 3.11 5.94
CA MET A 80 -8.08 2.60 7.11
C MET A 80 -6.82 1.81 6.75
N THR A 81 -6.88 0.95 5.72
CA THR A 81 -5.67 0.25 5.23
C THR A 81 -4.58 1.24 4.81
N ALA A 82 -4.93 2.35 4.15
CA ALA A 82 -3.99 3.36 3.71
C ALA A 82 -3.35 4.08 4.92
N LYS A 83 -4.16 4.47 5.90
CA LYS A 83 -3.67 5.06 7.16
C LYS A 83 -2.76 4.09 7.92
N CYS A 84 -3.07 2.79 7.91
CA CYS A 84 -2.26 1.76 8.54
C CYS A 84 -0.86 1.68 7.90
N PHE A 85 -0.80 1.52 6.56
CA PHE A 85 0.48 1.51 5.85
C PHE A 85 1.22 2.85 5.91
N LEU A 86 0.51 3.97 6.05
CA LEU A 86 1.12 5.29 6.24
C LEU A 86 1.83 5.35 7.58
N GLY A 87 1.14 5.00 8.67
CA GLY A 87 1.72 4.94 10.00
C GLY A 87 2.91 3.97 10.09
N MET A 88 2.78 2.78 9.51
CA MET A 88 3.88 1.81 9.42
C MET A 88 5.10 2.38 8.67
N SER A 89 4.89 3.02 7.52
CA SER A 89 5.97 3.60 6.70
C SER A 89 6.64 4.78 7.41
N LEU A 90 5.86 5.64 8.08
CA LEU A 90 6.37 6.77 8.86
C LEU A 90 7.21 6.30 10.05
N LYS A 91 6.79 5.24 10.76
CA LYS A 91 7.58 4.65 11.84
C LYS A 91 8.94 4.17 11.34
N GLN A 92 9.00 3.53 10.16
CA GLN A 92 10.25 3.08 9.55
C GLN A 92 11.16 4.25 9.11
N LEU A 93 10.58 5.42 8.84
CA LEU A 93 11.33 6.65 8.55
C LEU A 93 11.76 7.43 9.80
N GLY A 94 11.35 6.98 10.99
CA GLY A 94 11.62 7.67 12.26
C GLY A 94 10.64 8.78 12.61
N GLU A 95 9.57 8.97 11.82
CA GLU A 95 8.52 9.95 12.05
C GLU A 95 7.47 9.41 13.05
N VAL A 96 7.95 9.03 14.24
CA VAL A 96 7.20 8.23 15.22
C VAL A 96 5.94 8.93 15.75
N ALA A 97 5.99 10.25 15.95
CA ALA A 97 4.86 11.02 16.47
C ALA A 97 3.66 10.99 15.50
N GLU A 98 3.91 11.30 14.22
CA GLU A 98 2.87 11.28 13.20
C GLU A 98 2.41 9.84 12.90
N ALA A 99 3.35 8.88 12.89
CA ALA A 99 3.01 7.47 12.75
C ALA A 99 1.97 7.01 13.79
N LYS A 100 2.16 7.44 15.04
CA LYS A 100 1.28 7.08 16.15
C LYS A 100 -0.14 7.59 15.95
N GLU A 101 -0.32 8.83 15.48
CA GLU A 101 -1.66 9.40 15.23
C GLU A 101 -2.46 8.56 14.24
N PHE A 102 -1.86 8.19 13.11
CA PHE A 102 -2.53 7.35 12.10
C PHE A 102 -2.82 5.94 12.61
N LEU A 103 -1.87 5.33 13.33
CA LEU A 103 -2.06 3.98 13.86
C LEU A 103 -3.12 3.94 14.96
N GLU A 104 -3.21 4.95 15.83
CA GLU A 104 -4.25 5.07 16.84
C GLU A 104 -5.64 5.26 16.21
N GLU A 105 -5.73 6.02 15.12
CA GLU A 105 -6.99 6.14 14.38
C GLU A 105 -7.44 4.79 13.81
N VAL A 106 -6.51 4.02 13.22
CA VAL A 106 -6.79 2.66 12.72
C VAL A 106 -7.23 1.74 13.86
N MET A 107 -6.61 1.86 15.05
CA MET A 107 -7.04 1.10 16.24
C MET A 107 -8.49 1.37 16.64
N HIS A 108 -8.99 2.58 16.38
CA HIS A 108 -10.35 2.96 16.72
C HIS A 108 -11.37 2.59 15.64
N LYS A 109 -11.06 2.83 14.37
CA LYS A 109 -12.01 2.78 13.25
C LYS A 109 -11.83 1.57 12.30
N GLY A 110 -10.68 0.89 12.36
CA GLY A 110 -10.33 -0.19 11.46
C GLY A 110 -11.09 -1.49 11.70
N SER A 111 -11.09 -2.35 10.68
CA SER A 111 -11.48 -3.75 10.79
C SER A 111 -10.57 -4.52 11.75
N LYS A 112 -10.93 -5.76 12.09
CA LYS A 112 -10.11 -6.60 12.98
C LYS A 112 -8.68 -6.75 12.45
N ASP A 113 -8.52 -7.09 11.18
CA ASP A 113 -7.22 -7.34 10.56
C ASP A 113 -6.36 -6.07 10.51
N GLU A 114 -6.96 -4.91 10.19
CA GLU A 114 -6.25 -3.63 10.18
C GLU A 114 -5.77 -3.22 11.57
N ARG A 115 -6.59 -3.48 12.61
CA ARG A 115 -6.21 -3.22 14.00
C ARG A 115 -5.10 -4.15 14.47
N GLU A 116 -5.12 -5.42 14.08
CA GLU A 116 -4.04 -6.35 14.39
C GLU A 116 -2.70 -5.89 13.77
N LEU A 117 -2.74 -5.43 12.51
CA LEU A 117 -1.57 -4.84 11.85
C LEU A 117 -1.09 -3.57 12.56
N ALA A 118 -1.99 -2.64 12.88
CA ALA A 118 -1.63 -1.39 13.55
C ALA A 118 -1.04 -1.61 14.94
N ALA A 119 -1.60 -2.55 15.72
CA ALA A 119 -1.13 -2.89 17.06
C ALA A 119 0.33 -3.39 17.06
N ALA A 120 0.75 -4.13 16.03
CA ALA A 120 2.14 -4.59 15.91
C ALA A 120 3.16 -3.43 15.80
N TYR A 121 2.70 -2.23 15.40
CA TYR A 121 3.55 -1.06 15.18
C TYR A 121 3.39 0.04 16.24
N LEU A 122 2.51 -0.12 17.24
CA LEU A 122 2.35 0.87 18.34
C LEU A 122 3.22 0.60 19.58
N ASN A 123 3.97 -0.50 19.60
CA ASN A 123 4.91 -0.85 20.67
C ASN A 123 6.25 -0.11 20.55
#